data_AF-A0AAI8Z7M0-F1
#
_entry.id   AF-A0AAI8Z7M0-F1
#
_cell.length_a   1.000
_cell.length_b   1.000
_cell.length_c   1.000
_cell.angle_alpha   90.00
_cell.angle_beta   90.00
_cell.angle_gamma   90.00
#
_symmetry.space_group_name_H-M   'P 1'
#
loop_
_entity.id
_entity.type
_entity.pdbx_description
1 polymer ?
#
loop_
_entity_poly.entity_id
_entity_poly.type
_entity_poly.pdbx_seq_one_letter_code
_entity_poly.pdbx_strand_id
1 'polypeptide(L)'
;MPVIPKPDQMQHGTTPATAPIRNHYFPPPKLRLQLNDLSHEGTSNFLSNVKGNEDIEEQVENVLNLLYLADSRRPGTRSVTFIIRELDGVAYTIGTDLDEDHKEIHINLNYIKDKDRHEILGVICHELVHCFQWNAEGSCPGGLIEGIADWVRLNAGLAAKHWKRSADGKWDGGYQHTGYFLQYLERRFGPGTVRRINGCLCKGKYDEKQMFEDCCSGHHVDELWKEYGEDLEKTKKREEDEMARNGDPSAQDEADHER
;
A
#
# COMPACT_ATOMS: atom_id res chain seq x y z
N MET A 1 1.63 -38.70 29.87
CA MET A 1 0.54 -37.70 29.79
C MET A 1 1.19 -36.36 29.47
N PRO A 2 0.81 -35.68 28.38
CA PRO A 2 1.40 -34.41 27.97
C PRO A 2 0.89 -33.26 28.84
N VAL A 3 1.70 -32.24 29.07
CA VAL A 3 1.26 -30.95 29.61
C VAL A 3 1.34 -29.93 28.49
N ILE A 4 0.17 -29.56 27.98
CA ILE A 4 -0.04 -28.53 26.95
C ILE A 4 -0.10 -27.18 27.68
N PRO A 5 0.76 -26.19 27.37
CA PRO A 5 0.60 -24.84 27.90
C PRO A 5 -0.59 -24.16 27.20
N LYS A 6 -1.45 -23.50 27.98
CA LYS A 6 -2.54 -22.67 27.46
C LYS A 6 -1.97 -21.38 26.85
N PRO A 7 -2.53 -20.87 25.73
CA PRO A 7 -2.12 -19.58 25.19
C PRO A 7 -2.69 -18.45 26.04
N ASP A 8 -1.81 -17.54 26.47
CA ASP A 8 -2.14 -16.27 27.08
C ASP A 8 -2.95 -15.40 26.09
N GLN A 9 -4.05 -14.85 26.58
CA GLN A 9 -4.78 -13.80 25.89
C GLN A 9 -4.05 -12.47 26.10
N MET A 10 -3.30 -12.03 25.08
CA MET A 10 -2.95 -10.62 24.94
C MET A 10 -3.80 -10.02 23.83
N GLN A 11 -4.87 -9.34 24.24
CA GLN A 11 -5.59 -8.39 23.39
C GLN A 11 -4.77 -7.09 23.31
N HIS A 12 -4.15 -6.84 22.17
CA HIS A 12 -3.76 -5.51 21.77
C HIS A 12 -4.39 -5.20 20.40
N GLY A 13 -5.05 -4.04 20.34
CA GLY A 13 -5.93 -3.60 19.27
C GLY A 13 -5.34 -3.82 17.88
N THR A 14 -5.89 -4.80 17.17
CA THR A 14 -5.63 -5.00 15.75
C THR A 14 -6.79 -4.34 15.01
N THR A 15 -6.51 -3.26 14.27
CA THR A 15 -7.42 -2.88 13.18
C THR A 15 -7.50 -4.11 12.27
N PRO A 16 -8.69 -4.68 11.98
CA PRO A 16 -8.76 -5.84 11.12
C PRO A 16 -8.27 -5.42 9.74
N ALA A 17 -7.11 -5.95 9.32
CA ALA A 17 -6.71 -5.95 7.93
C ALA A 17 -7.75 -6.80 7.18
N THR A 18 -8.84 -6.14 6.79
CA THR A 18 -9.89 -6.77 5.99
C THR A 18 -9.27 -6.94 4.61
N ALA A 19 -9.10 -8.18 4.16
CA ALA A 19 -8.60 -8.46 2.82
C ALA A 19 -9.38 -7.58 1.81
N PRO A 20 -8.71 -6.98 0.80
CA PRO A 20 -9.37 -6.10 -0.14
C PRO A 20 -10.53 -6.85 -0.80
N ILE A 21 -11.72 -6.24 -0.76
CA ILE A 21 -12.91 -6.82 -1.37
C ILE A 21 -12.70 -6.84 -2.88
N ARG A 22 -12.44 -8.03 -3.44
CA ARG A 22 -12.36 -8.25 -4.89
C ARG A 22 -13.76 -8.26 -5.47
N ASN A 23 -14.15 -7.13 -6.04
CA ASN A 23 -15.48 -6.94 -6.62
C ASN A 23 -15.55 -7.45 -8.06
N HIS A 24 -14.40 -7.57 -8.74
CA HIS A 24 -14.30 -8.01 -10.12
C HIS A 24 -13.03 -8.83 -10.33
N TYR A 25 -13.13 -9.88 -11.14
CA TYR A 25 -11.97 -10.64 -11.59
C TYR A 25 -11.38 -9.97 -12.83
N PHE A 26 -10.12 -9.54 -12.75
CA PHE A 26 -9.42 -8.95 -13.87
C PHE A 26 -8.43 -9.96 -14.45
N PRO A 27 -8.58 -10.40 -15.71
CA PRO A 27 -7.62 -11.31 -16.32
C PRO A 27 -6.19 -10.75 -16.21
N PRO A 28 -5.26 -11.49 -15.57
CA PRO A 28 -3.91 -11.00 -15.39
C PRO A 28 -3.19 -10.91 -16.74
N PRO A 29 -2.22 -9.99 -16.89
CA PRO A 29 -1.36 -10.01 -18.05
C PRO A 29 -0.48 -11.28 -18.05
N LYS A 30 0.26 -11.51 -19.12
CA LYS A 30 1.24 -12.61 -19.11
C LYS A 30 2.32 -12.33 -18.06
N LEU A 31 2.42 -13.17 -17.04
CA LEU A 31 3.43 -13.08 -15.99
C LEU A 31 4.64 -13.97 -16.35
N ARG A 32 5.85 -13.45 -16.14
CA ARG A 32 7.11 -14.19 -16.36
C ARG A 32 8.03 -13.99 -15.16
N LEU A 33 8.86 -14.99 -14.88
CA LEU A 33 9.90 -14.93 -13.86
C LEU A 33 11.25 -15.25 -14.51
N GLN A 34 12.25 -14.43 -14.20
CA GLN A 34 13.64 -14.62 -14.56
C GLN A 34 14.48 -14.53 -13.28
N LEU A 35 15.25 -15.59 -13.01
CA LEU A 35 16.20 -15.65 -11.89
C LEU A 35 17.61 -15.54 -12.48
N ASN A 36 18.31 -14.45 -12.19
CA ASN A 36 19.64 -14.21 -12.78
C ASN A 36 20.76 -14.97 -12.06
N ASP A 37 20.54 -15.37 -10.81
CA ASP A 37 21.49 -16.17 -10.04
C ASP A 37 20.75 -17.16 -9.13
N LEU A 38 20.80 -18.45 -9.47
CA LEU A 38 20.19 -19.52 -8.67
C LEU A 38 20.98 -19.87 -7.39
N SER A 39 22.26 -19.48 -7.33
CA SER A 39 23.15 -19.79 -6.21
C SER A 39 23.07 -18.76 -5.08
N HIS A 40 22.53 -17.57 -5.37
CA HIS A 40 22.37 -16.51 -4.38
C HIS A 40 21.28 -16.83 -3.34
N GLU A 41 21.54 -16.60 -2.05
CA GLU A 41 20.61 -16.90 -0.95
C GLU A 41 19.25 -16.20 -1.12
N GLY A 42 19.24 -14.98 -1.66
CA GLY A 42 18.02 -14.24 -2.03
C GLY A 42 17.10 -14.98 -2.99
N THR A 43 17.62 -15.78 -3.93
CA THR A 43 16.79 -16.59 -4.83
C THR A 43 16.12 -17.72 -4.07
N SER A 44 16.87 -18.40 -3.21
CA SER A 44 16.31 -19.42 -2.32
C SER A 44 15.23 -18.83 -1.41
N ASN A 45 15.47 -17.65 -0.84
CA ASN A 45 14.49 -16.98 0.01
C ASN A 45 13.24 -16.58 -0.77
N PHE A 46 13.38 -16.04 -1.98
CA PHE A 46 12.25 -15.70 -2.85
C PHE A 46 11.39 -16.93 -3.16
N LEU A 47 12.01 -18.01 -3.66
CA LEU A 47 11.31 -19.24 -4.04
C LEU A 47 10.63 -19.94 -2.86
N SER A 48 11.16 -19.77 -1.65
CA SER A 48 10.59 -20.36 -0.43
C SER A 48 9.39 -19.57 0.10
N ASN A 49 9.31 -18.27 -0.19
CA ASN A 49 8.29 -17.38 0.36
C ASN A 49 7.21 -16.99 -0.64
N VAL A 50 7.45 -17.07 -1.95
CA VAL A 50 6.54 -16.59 -2.99
C VAL A 50 6.04 -17.74 -3.86
N LYS A 51 4.73 -17.93 -3.88
CA LYS A 51 4.06 -18.83 -4.82
C LYS A 51 3.70 -18.06 -6.09
N GLY A 52 4.52 -18.19 -7.12
CA GLY A 52 4.41 -17.36 -8.32
C GLY A 52 3.01 -17.30 -8.98
N ASN A 53 2.27 -18.41 -9.01
CA ASN A 53 0.94 -18.46 -9.63
C ASN A 53 -0.20 -18.01 -8.71
N GLU A 54 -0.04 -18.06 -7.38
CA GLU A 54 -1.08 -17.65 -6.43
C GLU A 54 -0.84 -16.22 -5.98
N ASP A 55 0.35 -15.94 -5.44
CA ASP A 55 0.66 -14.69 -4.75
C ASP A 55 0.73 -13.51 -5.73
N ILE A 56 1.33 -13.70 -6.91
CA ILE A 56 1.48 -12.63 -7.91
C ILE A 56 0.12 -12.31 -8.54
N GLU A 57 -0.68 -13.31 -8.89
CA GLU A 57 -2.05 -13.09 -9.39
C GLU A 57 -2.91 -12.39 -8.34
N GLU A 58 -2.79 -12.77 -7.06
CA GLU A 58 -3.44 -12.08 -5.96
C GLU A 58 -3.02 -10.60 -5.86
N GLN A 59 -1.73 -10.29 -6.01
CA GLN A 59 -1.30 -8.89 -6.00
C GLN A 59 -1.81 -8.11 -7.22
N VAL A 60 -1.82 -8.72 -8.41
CA VAL A 60 -2.43 -8.11 -9.61
C VAL A 60 -3.90 -7.78 -9.37
N GLU A 61 -4.66 -8.73 -8.83
CA GLU A 61 -6.07 -8.54 -8.48
C GLU A 61 -6.26 -7.42 -7.43
N ASN A 62 -5.40 -7.36 -6.41
CA ASN A 62 -5.45 -6.32 -5.39
C ASN A 62 -5.23 -4.93 -6.02
N VAL A 63 -4.18 -4.76 -6.83
CA VAL A 63 -3.90 -3.50 -7.53
C VAL A 63 -5.08 -3.09 -8.40
N LEU A 64 -5.59 -4.00 -9.23
CA LEU A 64 -6.64 -3.68 -10.19
C LEU A 64 -7.98 -3.37 -9.52
N ASN A 65 -8.39 -4.13 -8.50
CA ASN A 65 -9.64 -3.85 -7.78
C ASN A 65 -9.60 -2.56 -6.95
N LEU A 66 -8.42 -2.18 -6.46
CA LEU A 66 -8.26 -0.92 -5.74
C LEU A 66 -8.26 0.28 -6.70
N LEU A 67 -7.56 0.18 -7.83
CA LEU A 67 -7.37 1.30 -8.77
C LEU A 67 -8.41 1.42 -9.89
N TYR A 68 -9.29 0.43 -10.08
CA TYR A 68 -10.22 0.41 -11.22
C TYR A 68 -11.61 -0.15 -10.88
N LEU A 69 -12.60 0.29 -11.65
CA LEU A 69 -13.88 -0.42 -11.82
C LEU A 69 -13.78 -1.37 -13.02
N ALA A 70 -14.72 -2.31 -13.13
CA ALA A 70 -14.74 -3.32 -14.19
C ALA A 70 -14.69 -2.74 -15.62
N ASP A 71 -15.32 -1.59 -15.84
CA ASP A 71 -15.44 -0.90 -17.13
C ASP A 71 -14.43 0.26 -17.30
N SER A 72 -13.55 0.49 -16.33
CA SER A 72 -12.57 1.58 -16.40
C SER A 72 -11.52 1.33 -17.46
N ARG A 73 -11.07 2.41 -18.12
CA ARG A 73 -9.87 2.37 -18.96
C ARG A 73 -8.64 2.12 -18.08
N ARG A 74 -7.84 1.13 -18.47
CA ARG A 74 -6.60 0.71 -17.79
C ARG A 74 -5.41 0.84 -18.74
N PRO A 75 -4.17 0.96 -18.22
CA PRO A 75 -2.98 0.80 -19.05
C PRO A 75 -3.01 -0.53 -19.80
N GLY A 76 -2.44 -0.52 -21.01
CA GLY A 76 -2.46 -1.65 -21.95
C GLY A 76 -1.51 -2.79 -21.59
N THR A 77 -1.04 -2.89 -20.34
CA THR A 77 0.02 -3.80 -19.91
C THR A 77 -0.29 -5.24 -20.31
N ARG A 78 0.44 -5.75 -21.31
CA ARG A 78 0.28 -7.08 -21.90
C ARG A 78 1.08 -8.13 -21.17
N SER A 79 2.19 -7.74 -20.56
CA SER A 79 2.99 -8.67 -19.76
C SER A 79 3.86 -7.97 -18.72
N VAL A 80 4.15 -8.70 -17.65
CA VAL A 80 5.08 -8.29 -16.58
C VAL A 80 6.12 -9.38 -16.41
N THR A 81 7.40 -9.02 -16.50
CA THR A 81 8.53 -9.91 -16.24
C THR A 81 9.20 -9.53 -14.92
N PHE A 82 9.18 -10.43 -13.95
CA PHE A 82 9.90 -10.28 -12.69
C PHE A 82 11.34 -10.75 -12.88
N ILE A 83 12.29 -9.85 -12.69
CA ILE A 83 13.73 -10.11 -12.84
C ILE A 83 14.36 -10.02 -11.45
N ILE A 84 14.68 -11.19 -10.90
CA ILE A 84 15.32 -11.30 -9.57
C ILE A 84 16.83 -11.34 -9.79
N ARG A 85 17.52 -10.27 -9.39
CA ARG A 85 18.96 -10.06 -9.66
C ARG A 85 19.61 -9.19 -8.60
N GLU A 86 20.94 -9.17 -8.57
CA GLU A 86 21.66 -8.17 -7.78
C GLU A 86 21.60 -6.79 -8.46
N LEU A 87 21.36 -5.76 -7.65
CA LEU A 87 21.33 -4.34 -8.01
C LEU A 87 21.45 -3.46 -6.76
N ASP A 88 21.46 -2.14 -6.93
CA ASP A 88 21.42 -1.18 -5.83
C ASP A 88 19.97 -0.80 -5.47
N GLY A 89 19.68 -0.57 -4.19
CA GLY A 89 18.32 -0.23 -3.73
C GLY A 89 17.44 -1.46 -3.50
N VAL A 90 16.13 -1.30 -3.61
CA VAL A 90 15.12 -2.32 -3.25
C VAL A 90 14.58 -3.02 -4.48
N ALA A 91 13.89 -2.27 -5.32
CA ALA A 91 13.31 -2.70 -6.58
C ALA A 91 13.02 -1.49 -7.47
N TYR A 92 12.68 -1.73 -8.73
CA TYR A 92 12.09 -0.71 -9.61
C TYR A 92 11.32 -1.36 -10.76
N THR A 93 10.43 -0.58 -11.35
CA THR A 93 9.63 -0.95 -12.52
C THR A 93 10.00 -0.10 -13.73
N ILE A 94 10.11 -0.74 -14.90
CA ILE A 94 10.39 -0.05 -16.17
C ILE A 94 9.59 -0.68 -17.32
N GLY A 95 9.36 0.09 -18.39
CA GLY A 95 8.91 -0.47 -19.68
C GLY A 95 10.04 -1.21 -20.40
N THR A 96 9.71 -1.96 -21.44
CA THR A 96 10.74 -2.57 -22.30
C THR A 96 11.10 -1.66 -23.47
N ASP A 97 12.24 -1.91 -24.10
CA ASP A 97 12.65 -1.23 -25.35
C ASP A 97 11.66 -1.43 -26.51
N LEU A 98 10.83 -2.48 -26.46
CA LEU A 98 9.82 -2.75 -27.48
C LEU A 98 8.66 -1.77 -27.39
N ASP A 99 8.09 -1.65 -26.19
CA ASP A 99 6.99 -0.74 -25.86
C ASP A 99 6.74 -0.69 -24.33
N GLU A 100 5.91 0.29 -23.94
CA GLU A 100 5.47 0.54 -22.57
C GLU A 100 4.41 -0.46 -22.06
N ASP A 101 3.87 -1.34 -22.91
CA ASP A 101 2.88 -2.35 -22.49
C ASP A 101 3.54 -3.63 -21.96
N HIS A 102 4.84 -3.80 -22.20
CA HIS A 102 5.63 -4.85 -21.58
C HIS A 102 6.43 -4.21 -20.45
N LYS A 103 6.23 -4.70 -19.23
CA LYS A 103 6.87 -4.17 -18.02
C LYS A 103 7.88 -5.17 -17.47
N GLU A 104 8.93 -4.64 -16.89
CA GLU A 104 9.90 -5.38 -16.09
C GLU A 104 9.89 -4.85 -14.66
N ILE A 105 9.83 -5.76 -13.70
CA ILE A 105 10.00 -5.47 -12.28
C ILE A 105 11.33 -6.09 -11.87
N HIS A 106 12.30 -5.26 -11.50
CA HIS A 106 13.61 -5.70 -11.05
C HIS A 106 13.63 -5.70 -9.52
N ILE A 107 13.89 -6.86 -8.90
CA ILE A 107 13.90 -7.00 -7.44
C ILE A 107 15.31 -7.39 -6.97
N ASN A 108 15.84 -6.65 -6.00
CA ASN A 108 17.20 -6.84 -5.53
C ASN A 108 17.36 -8.09 -4.66
N LEU A 109 18.18 -9.03 -5.14
CA LEU A 109 18.60 -10.22 -4.40
C LEU A 109 19.22 -9.92 -3.03
N ASN A 110 20.04 -8.86 -2.95
CA ASN A 110 20.69 -8.47 -1.71
C ASN A 110 19.70 -7.90 -0.68
N TYR A 111 18.62 -7.27 -1.15
CA TYR A 111 17.57 -6.74 -0.28
C TYR A 111 16.69 -7.85 0.26
N ILE A 112 16.28 -8.81 -0.57
CA ILE A 112 15.28 -9.82 -0.19
C ILE A 112 15.85 -11.02 0.56
N LYS A 113 17.17 -11.21 0.63
CA LYS A 113 17.78 -12.44 1.20
C LYS A 113 17.44 -12.74 2.65
N ASP A 114 17.14 -11.72 3.43
CA ASP A 114 16.83 -11.80 4.87
C ASP A 114 15.41 -11.28 5.20
N LYS A 115 14.55 -11.10 4.19
CA LYS A 115 13.21 -10.55 4.36
C LYS A 115 12.18 -11.66 4.49
N ASP A 116 11.16 -11.39 5.31
CA ASP A 116 10.02 -12.29 5.44
C ASP A 116 9.10 -12.20 4.21
N ARG A 117 8.22 -13.20 4.07
CA ARG A 117 7.22 -13.23 2.99
C ARG A 117 6.42 -11.95 2.88
N HIS A 118 6.05 -11.35 4.01
CA HIS A 118 5.20 -10.15 4.05
C HIS A 118 5.87 -8.97 3.37
N GLU A 119 7.15 -8.74 3.65
CA GLU A 119 7.91 -7.67 3.01
C GLU A 119 8.12 -7.93 1.51
N ILE A 120 8.45 -9.17 1.13
CA ILE A 120 8.67 -9.53 -0.28
C ILE A 120 7.39 -9.30 -1.11
N LEU A 121 6.23 -9.74 -0.59
CA LEU A 121 4.95 -9.50 -1.25
C LEU A 121 4.57 -8.01 -1.26
N GLY A 122 4.93 -7.26 -0.21
CA GLY A 122 4.75 -5.81 -0.16
C GLY A 122 5.51 -5.09 -1.27
N VAL A 123 6.77 -5.45 -1.50
CA VAL A 123 7.58 -4.91 -2.61
C VAL A 123 6.97 -5.29 -3.96
N ILE A 124 6.57 -6.55 -4.16
CA ILE A 124 5.90 -7.00 -5.40
C ILE A 124 4.62 -6.20 -5.64
N CYS A 125 3.80 -6.01 -4.61
CA CYS A 125 2.55 -5.25 -4.69
C CYS A 125 2.81 -3.80 -5.10
N HIS A 126 3.77 -3.14 -4.46
CA HIS A 126 4.19 -1.78 -4.79
C HIS A 126 4.62 -1.65 -6.26
N GLU A 127 5.54 -2.49 -6.72
CA GLU A 127 6.05 -2.43 -8.10
C GLU A 127 4.96 -2.75 -9.15
N LEU A 128 4.05 -3.68 -8.83
CA LEU A 128 2.91 -3.96 -9.69
C LEU A 128 2.00 -2.74 -9.89
N VAL A 129 1.92 -1.83 -8.90
CA VAL A 129 1.15 -0.59 -9.07
C VAL A 129 1.73 0.25 -10.20
N HIS A 130 3.05 0.38 -10.30
CA HIS A 130 3.68 1.10 -11.41
C HIS A 130 3.40 0.48 -12.78
N CYS A 131 3.12 -0.82 -12.85
CA CYS A 131 2.72 -1.50 -14.09
C CYS A 131 1.31 -1.12 -14.55
N PHE A 132 0.43 -0.67 -13.64
CA PHE A 132 -0.99 -0.48 -13.93
C PHE A 132 -1.53 0.90 -13.57
N GLN A 133 -0.76 1.79 -12.94
CA GLN A 133 -1.21 3.14 -12.64
C GLN A 133 -1.00 4.10 -13.81
N TRP A 134 -1.77 5.17 -13.84
CA TRP A 134 -1.54 6.29 -14.74
C TRP A 134 -0.53 7.27 -14.14
N ASN A 135 0.20 8.00 -15.00
CA ASN A 135 1.25 8.93 -14.56
C ASN A 135 1.13 10.33 -15.20
N ALA A 136 -0.03 10.67 -15.76
CA ALA A 136 -0.30 11.96 -16.40
C ALA A 136 0.74 12.31 -17.47
N GLU A 137 1.01 11.40 -18.40
CA GLU A 137 2.03 11.56 -19.45
C GLU A 137 3.43 11.87 -18.89
N GLY A 138 3.74 11.31 -17.72
CA GLY A 138 5.00 11.54 -17.00
C GLY A 138 5.11 12.89 -16.28
N SER A 139 4.04 13.69 -16.25
CA SER A 139 4.05 15.00 -15.57
C SER A 139 3.56 14.96 -14.12
N CYS A 140 3.02 13.83 -13.67
CA CYS A 140 2.62 13.64 -12.27
C CYS A 140 3.84 13.70 -11.34
N PRO A 141 3.77 14.38 -10.18
CA PRO A 141 4.86 14.39 -9.22
C PRO A 141 5.16 12.98 -8.71
N GLY A 142 6.45 12.64 -8.61
CA GLY A 142 6.91 11.32 -8.16
C GLY A 142 6.35 10.95 -6.78
N GLY A 143 6.19 11.91 -5.88
CA GLY A 143 5.57 11.67 -4.58
C GLY A 143 4.16 11.08 -4.63
N LEU A 144 3.32 11.56 -5.55
CA LEU A 144 1.98 11.00 -5.72
C LEU A 144 2.04 9.60 -6.36
N ILE A 145 2.94 9.39 -7.33
CA ILE A 145 3.18 8.10 -7.98
C ILE A 145 3.59 7.02 -6.95
N GLU A 146 4.56 7.33 -6.09
CA GLU A 146 5.01 6.44 -5.01
C GLU A 146 3.94 6.28 -3.92
N GLY A 147 3.22 7.37 -3.62
CA GLY A 147 2.15 7.39 -2.63
C GLY A 147 0.97 6.50 -3.00
N ILE A 148 0.56 6.49 -4.27
CA ILE A 148 -0.49 5.58 -4.76
C ILE A 148 -0.03 4.13 -4.64
N ALA A 149 1.22 3.82 -4.98
CA ALA A 149 1.78 2.49 -4.82
C ALA A 149 1.74 1.99 -3.37
N ASP A 150 2.17 2.83 -2.42
CA ASP A 150 2.13 2.48 -1.00
C ASP A 150 0.73 2.53 -0.39
N TRP A 151 -0.20 3.32 -0.92
CA TRP A 151 -1.61 3.26 -0.54
C TRP A 151 -2.23 1.92 -0.96
N VAL A 152 -1.94 1.41 -2.16
CA VAL A 152 -2.38 0.08 -2.59
C VAL A 152 -1.76 -1.00 -1.71
N ARG A 153 -0.45 -0.95 -1.47
CA ARG A 153 0.25 -1.87 -0.57
C ARG A 153 -0.36 -1.88 0.84
N LEU A 154 -0.70 -0.71 1.38
CA LEU A 154 -1.41 -0.57 2.66
C LEU A 154 -2.77 -1.30 2.63
N ASN A 155 -3.57 -1.06 1.59
CA ASN A 155 -4.92 -1.63 1.45
C ASN A 155 -4.94 -3.10 1.02
N ALA A 156 -3.83 -3.61 0.51
CA ALA A 156 -3.58 -5.04 0.31
C ALA A 156 -3.21 -5.76 1.63
N GLY A 157 -3.13 -5.03 2.75
CA GLY A 157 -2.72 -5.58 4.04
C GLY A 157 -1.21 -5.84 4.15
N LEU A 158 -0.41 -5.22 3.29
CA LEU A 158 1.04 -5.46 3.16
C LEU A 158 1.89 -4.26 3.61
N ALA A 159 1.33 -3.36 4.42
CA ALA A 159 2.09 -2.27 5.02
C ALA A 159 3.32 -2.80 5.78
N ALA A 160 4.46 -2.13 5.62
CA ALA A 160 5.68 -2.57 6.30
C ALA A 160 5.58 -2.29 7.81
N LYS A 161 6.17 -3.17 8.62
CA LYS A 161 6.08 -3.11 10.10
C LYS A 161 6.61 -1.80 10.70
N HIS A 162 7.53 -1.13 10.01
CA HIS A 162 8.16 0.10 10.46
C HIS A 162 7.45 1.37 9.98
N TRP A 163 6.36 1.24 9.23
CA TRP A 163 5.64 2.38 8.70
C TRP A 163 4.98 3.22 9.80
N LYS A 164 4.98 4.54 9.63
CA LYS A 164 4.44 5.50 10.59
C LYS A 164 3.61 6.55 9.88
N ARG A 165 2.54 6.98 10.54
CA ARG A 165 1.75 8.13 10.11
C ARG A 165 2.43 9.41 10.58
N SER A 166 2.72 10.30 9.64
CA SER A 166 3.24 11.64 9.92
C SER A 166 2.71 12.62 8.87
N ALA A 167 2.72 13.91 9.23
CA ALA A 167 2.35 15.03 8.35
C ALA A 167 3.47 16.09 8.31
N ASP A 168 4.72 15.66 8.41
CA ASP A 168 5.92 16.50 8.31
C ASP A 168 6.33 16.71 6.84
N GLY A 169 6.88 17.87 6.51
CA GLY A 169 7.30 18.15 5.13
C GLY A 169 6.12 18.38 4.18
N LYS A 170 6.27 17.91 2.93
CA LYS A 170 5.31 18.12 1.84
C LYS A 170 4.38 16.92 1.68
N TRP A 171 3.13 17.19 1.27
CA TRP A 171 2.11 16.16 1.05
C TRP A 171 2.55 15.08 0.03
N ASP A 172 3.37 15.45 -0.96
CA ASP A 172 3.95 14.59 -1.99
C ASP A 172 5.36 14.08 -1.60
N GLY A 173 5.59 13.82 -0.32
CA GLY A 173 6.84 13.19 0.16
C GLY A 173 7.08 11.76 -0.37
N GLY A 174 6.08 11.12 -0.98
CA GLY A 174 6.18 9.78 -1.54
C GLY A 174 5.92 8.68 -0.52
N TYR A 175 5.91 7.45 -1.02
CA TYR A 175 5.86 6.22 -0.22
C TYR A 175 4.74 6.25 0.84
N GLN A 176 4.97 5.61 1.98
CA GLN A 176 4.07 5.57 3.15
C GLN A 176 3.53 6.95 3.57
N HIS A 177 4.29 8.03 3.38
CA HIS A 177 3.92 9.36 3.84
C HIS A 177 2.72 9.88 3.05
N THR A 178 2.85 9.88 1.73
CA THR A 178 1.73 10.17 0.83
C THR A 178 0.69 9.04 0.85
N GLY A 179 1.09 7.77 1.06
CA GLY A 179 0.17 6.64 1.16
C GLY A 179 -0.83 6.76 2.31
N TYR A 180 -0.39 7.17 3.51
CA TYR A 180 -1.30 7.42 4.63
C TYR A 180 -2.16 8.67 4.45
N PHE A 181 -1.64 9.69 3.76
CA PHE A 181 -2.43 10.84 3.36
C PHE A 181 -3.60 10.44 2.46
N LEU A 182 -3.31 9.67 1.41
CA LEU A 182 -4.32 9.13 0.50
C LEU A 182 -5.33 8.26 1.25
N GLN A 183 -4.87 7.52 2.27
CA GLN A 183 -5.77 6.75 3.14
C GLN A 183 -6.70 7.66 3.97
N TYR A 184 -6.21 8.82 4.43
CA TYR A 184 -7.04 9.83 5.08
C TYR A 184 -8.09 10.41 4.11
N LEU A 185 -7.70 10.73 2.88
CA LEU A 185 -8.63 11.21 1.84
C LEU A 185 -9.71 10.17 1.53
N GLU A 186 -9.34 8.90 1.39
CA GLU A 186 -10.27 7.78 1.18
C GLU A 186 -11.30 7.67 2.32
N ARG A 187 -10.88 7.84 3.58
CA ARG A 187 -11.80 7.85 4.73
C ARG A 187 -12.73 9.06 4.72
N ARG A 188 -12.22 10.24 4.35
CA ARG A 188 -12.95 11.51 4.42
C ARG A 188 -13.95 11.69 3.28
N PHE A 189 -13.52 11.38 2.05
CA PHE A 189 -14.32 11.60 0.83
C PHE A 189 -14.97 10.32 0.30
N GLY A 190 -14.74 9.20 0.99
CA GLY A 190 -15.41 7.93 0.78
C GLY A 190 -14.66 6.97 -0.16
N PRO A 191 -15.11 5.70 -0.21
CA PRO A 191 -14.48 4.68 -1.03
C PRO A 191 -14.39 5.05 -2.52
N GLY A 192 -13.25 4.77 -3.14
CA GLY A 192 -12.92 5.07 -4.51
C GLY A 192 -12.33 6.47 -4.72
N THR A 193 -11.95 7.21 -3.68
CA THR A 193 -11.31 8.53 -3.82
C THR A 193 -9.95 8.40 -4.50
N VAL A 194 -9.09 7.49 -4.03
CA VAL A 194 -7.78 7.26 -4.66
C VAL A 194 -7.90 6.68 -6.06
N ARG A 195 -8.93 5.85 -6.29
CA ARG A 195 -9.29 5.38 -7.64
C ARG A 195 -9.59 6.55 -8.59
N ARG A 196 -10.37 7.54 -8.15
CA ARG A 196 -10.67 8.74 -8.95
C ARG A 196 -9.41 9.58 -9.20
N ILE A 197 -8.53 9.71 -8.21
CA ILE A 197 -7.21 10.36 -8.35
C ILE A 197 -6.42 9.68 -9.48
N ASN A 198 -6.21 8.36 -9.42
CA ASN A 198 -5.55 7.60 -10.50
C ASN A 198 -6.26 7.79 -11.85
N GLY A 199 -7.59 7.79 -11.88
CA GLY A 199 -8.38 8.04 -13.09
C GLY A 199 -8.17 9.43 -13.70
N CYS A 200 -7.95 10.47 -12.89
CA CYS A 200 -7.62 11.81 -13.38
C CYS A 200 -6.26 11.84 -14.08
N LEU A 201 -5.29 11.04 -13.63
CA LEU A 201 -3.97 10.94 -14.26
C LEU A 201 -4.00 10.30 -15.66
N CYS A 202 -5.13 9.73 -16.09
CA CYS A 202 -5.32 9.25 -17.47
C CYS A 202 -5.73 10.36 -18.45
N LYS A 203 -6.21 11.51 -17.97
CA LYS A 203 -6.88 12.52 -18.80
C LYS A 203 -5.93 13.47 -19.54
N GLY A 204 -4.64 13.43 -19.23
CA GLY A 204 -3.62 14.31 -19.83
C GLY A 204 -2.56 14.69 -18.79
N LYS A 205 -1.98 15.88 -18.93
CA LYS A 205 -0.99 16.41 -17.99
C LYS A 205 -1.58 16.67 -16.60
N TYR A 206 -0.71 16.60 -15.59
CA TYR A 206 -1.06 16.78 -14.20
C TYR A 206 -1.49 18.22 -13.92
N ASP A 207 -2.69 18.37 -13.38
CA ASP A 207 -3.23 19.61 -12.83
C ASP A 207 -3.64 19.33 -11.38
N GLU A 208 -2.78 19.73 -10.45
CA GLU A 208 -2.98 19.50 -9.02
C GLU A 208 -4.31 20.08 -8.53
N LYS A 209 -4.57 21.34 -8.90
CA LYS A 209 -5.75 22.07 -8.43
C LYS A 209 -7.01 21.37 -8.91
N GLN A 210 -7.13 21.14 -10.21
CA GLN A 210 -8.32 20.52 -10.79
C GLN A 210 -8.53 19.11 -10.25
N MET A 211 -7.45 18.32 -10.12
CA MET A 211 -7.55 16.93 -9.65
C MET A 211 -8.10 16.85 -8.22
N PHE A 212 -7.55 17.64 -7.29
CA PHE A 212 -8.00 17.63 -5.90
C PHE A 212 -9.39 18.27 -5.74
N GLU A 213 -9.71 19.33 -6.48
CA GLU A 213 -11.08 19.88 -6.51
C GLU A 213 -12.11 18.81 -6.96
N ASP A 214 -11.83 18.10 -8.05
CA ASP A 214 -12.71 17.04 -8.58
C ASP A 214 -12.85 15.87 -7.61
N CYS A 215 -11.75 15.44 -6.98
CA CYS A 215 -11.73 14.22 -6.18
C CYS A 215 -12.14 14.43 -4.72
N CYS A 216 -11.93 15.65 -4.19
CA CYS A 216 -12.02 15.99 -2.77
C CYS A 216 -13.03 17.11 -2.50
N SER A 217 -14.14 17.15 -3.24
CA SER A 217 -15.27 18.07 -3.01
C SER A 217 -14.85 19.55 -2.98
N GLY A 218 -14.01 19.96 -3.94
CA GLY A 218 -13.56 21.35 -4.10
C GLY A 218 -12.42 21.81 -3.17
N HIS A 219 -11.83 20.91 -2.38
CA HIS A 219 -10.71 21.27 -1.50
C HIS A 219 -9.36 21.23 -2.23
N HIS A 220 -8.43 22.08 -1.79
CA HIS A 220 -7.06 22.11 -2.29
C HIS A 220 -6.12 21.23 -1.45
N VAL A 221 -5.06 20.70 -2.07
CA VAL A 221 -4.16 19.75 -1.41
C VAL A 221 -3.45 20.33 -0.18
N ASP A 222 -3.07 21.61 -0.21
CA ASP A 222 -2.43 22.28 0.93
C ASP A 222 -3.36 22.35 2.16
N GLU A 223 -4.66 22.58 1.93
CA GLU A 223 -5.68 22.59 2.98
C GLU A 223 -5.87 21.17 3.53
N LEU A 224 -6.03 20.20 2.63
CA LEU A 224 -6.20 18.78 2.98
C LEU A 224 -5.00 18.24 3.78
N TRP A 225 -3.78 18.64 3.41
CA TRP A 225 -2.55 18.23 4.08
C TRP A 225 -2.50 18.76 5.51
N LYS A 226 -2.83 20.05 5.69
CA LYS A 226 -2.94 20.66 7.01
C LYS A 226 -3.99 19.96 7.87
N GLU A 227 -5.17 19.70 7.30
CA GLU A 227 -6.26 19.01 8.01
C GLU A 227 -5.90 17.57 8.38
N TYR A 228 -5.13 16.88 7.55
CA TYR A 228 -4.57 15.56 7.89
C TYR A 228 -3.61 15.65 9.10
N GLY A 229 -2.74 16.66 9.14
CA GLY A 229 -1.89 16.91 10.32
C GLY A 229 -2.72 17.12 11.60
N GLU A 230 -3.80 17.90 11.53
CA GLU A 230 -4.72 18.10 12.65
C GLU A 230 -5.47 16.82 13.06
N ASP A 231 -5.84 15.96 12.10
CA ASP A 231 -6.46 14.66 12.35
C ASP A 231 -5.53 13.71 13.11
N LEU A 232 -4.24 13.71 12.75
CA LEU A 232 -3.22 12.92 13.45
C LEU A 232 -3.05 13.36 14.90
N GLU A 233 -2.96 14.67 15.17
CA GLU A 233 -2.83 15.17 16.53
C GLU A 233 -4.07 14.89 17.38
N LYS A 234 -5.27 15.03 16.81
CA LYS A 234 -6.52 14.64 17.48
C LYS A 234 -6.56 13.15 17.80
N THR A 235 -6.07 12.30 16.89
CA THR A 235 -6.02 10.84 17.08
C THR A 235 -5.06 10.47 18.21
N LYS A 236 -3.84 11.01 18.22
CA LYS A 236 -2.88 10.79 19.30
C LYS A 236 -3.44 11.16 20.66
N LYS A 237 -4.05 12.34 20.77
CA LYS A 237 -4.66 12.79 22.03
C LYS A 237 -5.77 11.85 22.51
N ARG A 238 -6.61 11.34 21.60
CA ARG A 238 -7.66 10.36 21.95
C ARG A 238 -7.06 9.05 22.45
N GLU A 239 -6.00 8.56 21.81
CA GLU A 239 -5.29 7.34 22.23
C GLU A 239 -4.65 7.52 23.62
N GLU A 240 -4.02 8.67 23.87
CA GLU A 240 -3.46 9.02 25.19
C GLU A 240 -4.56 9.11 26.28
N ASP A 241 -5.67 9.78 25.98
CA ASP A 241 -6.83 9.90 26.89
C ASP A 241 -7.48 8.53 27.17
N GLU A 242 -7.50 7.61 26.20
CA GLU A 242 -7.98 6.23 26.38
C GLU A 242 -7.02 5.38 27.21
N MET A 243 -5.71 5.48 26.97
CA MET A 243 -4.70 4.79 27.78
C MET A 243 -4.70 5.28 29.24
N ALA A 244 -4.87 6.59 29.46
CA ALA A 244 -4.99 7.15 30.81
C ALA A 244 -6.24 6.63 31.54
N ARG A 245 -7.37 6.48 30.84
CA ARG A 245 -8.62 5.92 31.41
C ARG A 245 -8.53 4.42 31.70
N ASN A 246 -7.86 3.64 30.85
CA ASN A 246 -7.74 2.19 31.00
C ASN A 246 -6.56 1.78 31.91
N GLY A 247 -5.63 2.69 32.19
CA GLY A 247 -4.47 2.49 33.04
C GLY A 247 -4.69 2.84 34.52
N ASP A 248 -5.89 3.27 34.91
CA ASP A 248 -6.23 3.60 36.31
C ASP A 248 -6.94 2.41 36.99
N PRO A 249 -6.30 1.68 37.92
CA PRO A 249 -6.91 0.57 38.65
C PRO A 249 -7.93 1.03 39.72
N SER A 250 -8.11 2.34 39.94
CA SER A 250 -8.89 2.84 41.08
C SER A 250 -10.38 3.11 40.82
N ALA A 251 -10.89 2.82 39.62
CA ALA A 251 -12.30 3.09 39.28
C ALA A 251 -13.23 1.87 39.31
N GLN A 252 -12.80 0.71 39.84
CA GLN A 252 -13.65 -0.48 39.96
C GLN A 252 -14.13 -0.84 41.39
N ASP A 253 -13.72 -0.11 42.44
CA ASP A 253 -13.98 -0.50 43.84
C ASP A 253 -14.78 0.52 44.69
N GLU A 254 -15.71 1.28 44.11
CA GLU A 254 -16.62 2.14 44.91
C GLU A 254 -18.13 1.95 44.58
N ALA A 255 -18.56 0.72 44.29
CA ALA A 255 -19.99 0.45 44.04
C ALA A 255 -20.63 -0.69 44.87
N ASP A 256 -19.89 -1.38 45.76
CA ASP A 256 -20.42 -2.58 46.44
C ASP A 256 -20.27 -2.62 47.97
N HIS A 257 -20.20 -1.46 48.64
CA HIS A 257 -20.29 -1.40 50.11
C HIS A 257 -21.20 -0.27 50.63
N GLU A 258 -22.44 -0.23 50.15
CA GLU A 258 -23.56 0.37 50.89
C GLU A 258 -24.91 -0.17 50.39
N ARG A 259 -25.23 -1.43 50.75
CA ARG A 259 -26.61 -1.93 50.92
C ARG A 259 -26.67 -3.31 51.56
#